data_AF-A0A7S1AUZ3-F1
#
_entry.id   AF-A0A7S1AUZ3-F1
#
_cell.length_a   1.000
_cell.length_b   1.000
_cell.length_c   1.000
_cell.angle_alpha   90.00
_cell.angle_beta   90.00
_cell.angle_gamma   90.00
#
_symmetry.space_group_name_H-M   'P 1'
#
loop_
_entity.id
_entity.type
_entity.pdbx_description
1 polymer ?
#
loop_
_entity_poly.entity_id
_entity_poly.type
_entity_poly.pdbx_seq_one_letter_code
_entity_poly.pdbx_strand_id
1 'polypeptide(L)'
;MATTLFPPPLCVTTSPISRPRVRSISPTRSRTTLPAVTTMGASPRRTLAPTTSYQIRGQGTYQTPAPRLFTTISSDTSPCVEKVASYRGNVSNFISLPTSMRTAPVRSTLRTVPSHMGQLNGTYVTASTIPLPSYPRRGVPCKTVVSSLPVPEFVDTLWQERPYAPESEGISHAPVPVVPTFDCLNNNLAANLSAMEEAADQEKAQSVHSAFVFIKPHANTANVRALVSEAFRERGIRVVSEGAISAETIDEHMLIDTHYGAIAAKAVKLKPEELTVQLKAQHAFLDAFDLSWDEALMQGYVYNAMDACAALGIGADELAERWGELQKDVDLLKFGGGFYCGRIEDIFVINAFYMNMRAKFTRPGTSIYHFLVEWNIDSLSWSAFRGGVLGATDPRSAVRGSIRNDIFNSWQDLGLDSCPDTGDNGVHASASPFEALAERANWCGQDIASDFFGQALMREGVSLSTIREWCEDPAVTFEGKSQSLFDLLEDLDGPDCLVRSAAIASGNS
;
A
#
# COMPACT_ATOMS: atom_id res chain seq x y z
N MET A 1 -54.93 -9.35 17.31
CA MET A 1 -54.62 -10.73 16.90
C MET A 1 -55.21 -10.95 15.52
N ALA A 2 -54.37 -11.21 14.52
CA ALA A 2 -54.75 -11.68 13.18
C ALA A 2 -53.51 -12.35 12.60
N THR A 3 -53.60 -13.62 12.20
CA THR A 3 -52.42 -14.47 11.97
C THR A 3 -52.31 -14.82 10.49
N THR A 4 -51.34 -14.23 9.79
CA THR A 4 -51.03 -14.58 8.39
C THR A 4 -50.06 -15.76 8.34
N LEU A 5 -50.59 -16.94 8.00
CA LEU A 5 -49.82 -18.16 7.77
C LEU A 5 -49.31 -18.21 6.32
N PHE A 6 -48.02 -18.48 6.14
CA PHE A 6 -47.45 -18.85 4.83
C PHE A 6 -47.62 -20.37 4.59
N PRO A 7 -47.93 -20.82 3.36
CA PRO A 7 -47.94 -22.23 3.01
C PRO A 7 -46.51 -22.77 2.75
N PRO A 8 -46.25 -24.07 3.01
CA PRO A 8 -44.95 -24.70 2.73
C PRO A 8 -44.76 -25.01 1.23
N PRO A 9 -43.51 -25.18 0.74
CA PRO A 9 -43.21 -25.49 -0.65
C PRO A 9 -43.62 -26.92 -1.05
N LEU A 10 -43.92 -27.10 -2.35
CA LEU A 10 -44.31 -28.38 -2.94
C LEU A 10 -43.13 -29.34 -3.06
N CYS A 11 -43.32 -30.59 -2.61
CA CYS A 11 -42.40 -31.69 -2.88
C CYS A 11 -42.66 -32.25 -4.29
N VAL A 12 -41.64 -32.27 -5.15
CA VAL A 12 -41.70 -32.90 -6.48
C VAL A 12 -40.90 -34.19 -6.47
N THR A 13 -41.58 -35.31 -6.64
CA THR A 13 -40.98 -36.65 -6.74
C THR A 13 -41.09 -37.19 -8.16
N THR A 14 -39.96 -37.51 -8.78
CA THR A 14 -39.90 -38.27 -10.03
C THR A 14 -38.81 -39.35 -9.95
N SER A 15 -39.18 -40.58 -10.26
CA SER A 15 -38.34 -41.78 -10.11
C SER A 15 -37.38 -42.01 -11.31
N PRO A 16 -36.32 -42.83 -11.16
CA PRO A 16 -35.18 -42.82 -12.09
C PRO A 16 -35.35 -43.74 -13.31
N ILE A 17 -34.70 -43.38 -14.43
CA ILE A 17 -34.67 -44.18 -15.66
C ILE A 17 -33.24 -44.29 -16.25
N SER A 18 -32.85 -45.53 -16.56
CA SER A 18 -31.78 -45.96 -17.49
C SER A 18 -30.31 -45.58 -17.24
N ARG A 19 -29.52 -46.59 -16.85
CA ARG A 19 -28.05 -46.61 -17.01
C ARG A 19 -27.66 -46.82 -18.49
N PRO A 20 -26.62 -46.14 -19.01
CA PRO A 20 -25.90 -46.59 -20.21
C PRO A 20 -25.13 -47.89 -19.95
N ARG A 21 -24.81 -48.64 -21.03
CA ARG A 21 -24.05 -49.90 -20.93
C ARG A 21 -22.55 -49.66 -20.71
N VAL A 22 -21.95 -50.39 -19.78
CA VAL A 22 -20.51 -50.66 -19.78
C VAL A 22 -20.15 -51.41 -21.07
N ARG A 23 -19.13 -50.93 -21.80
CA ARG A 23 -18.43 -51.72 -22.82
C ARG A 23 -17.07 -52.14 -22.26
N SER A 24 -16.86 -53.45 -22.11
CA SER A 24 -15.55 -54.02 -21.84
C SER A 24 -14.63 -53.87 -23.05
N ILE A 25 -13.48 -53.24 -22.88
CA ILE A 25 -12.36 -53.27 -23.84
C ILE A 25 -11.18 -53.91 -23.12
N SER A 26 -10.72 -55.05 -23.65
CA SER A 26 -9.60 -55.81 -23.09
C SER A 26 -8.25 -55.14 -23.44
N PRO A 27 -7.23 -55.20 -22.57
CA PRO A 27 -5.96 -54.51 -22.79
C PRO A 27 -5.08 -55.21 -23.84
N THR A 28 -4.92 -54.61 -25.01
CA THR A 28 -3.89 -55.02 -25.98
C THR A 28 -2.51 -54.55 -25.55
N ARG A 29 -1.64 -55.50 -25.17
CA ARG A 29 -0.19 -55.26 -25.00
C ARG A 29 0.43 -54.73 -26.29
N SER A 30 0.95 -53.50 -26.29
CA SER A 30 2.05 -53.09 -27.18
C SER A 30 3.35 -53.05 -26.36
N ARG A 31 4.32 -53.89 -26.74
CA ARG A 31 5.57 -54.12 -26.01
C ARG A 31 6.72 -53.43 -26.74
N THR A 32 6.88 -52.13 -26.54
CA THR A 32 7.99 -51.36 -27.14
C THR A 32 9.27 -51.59 -26.33
N THR A 33 10.35 -51.99 -27.00
CA THR A 33 11.59 -52.44 -26.36
C THR A 33 12.64 -51.35 -26.23
N LEU A 34 13.24 -51.24 -25.04
CA LEU A 34 14.51 -50.54 -24.83
C LEU A 34 15.63 -51.20 -25.66
N PRO A 35 16.50 -50.42 -26.32
CA PRO A 35 17.77 -50.93 -26.86
C PRO A 35 18.83 -50.92 -25.74
N ALA A 36 19.32 -52.10 -25.34
CA ALA A 36 20.50 -52.22 -24.48
C ALA A 36 21.76 -52.39 -25.34
N VAL A 37 22.84 -51.67 -25.03
CA VAL A 37 24.14 -51.79 -25.72
C VAL A 37 25.28 -52.03 -24.72
N THR A 38 25.64 -53.31 -24.62
CA THR A 38 27.01 -53.87 -24.48
C THR A 38 28.03 -53.20 -23.54
N THR A 39 28.36 -53.91 -22.46
CA THR A 39 29.52 -53.66 -21.58
C THR A 39 30.84 -54.27 -22.12
N MET A 40 31.90 -53.47 -22.26
CA MET A 40 33.33 -53.85 -22.25
C MET A 40 34.15 -52.58 -21.88
N GLY A 41 35.18 -52.57 -21.03
CA GLY A 41 35.69 -53.58 -20.10
C GLY A 41 37.03 -53.14 -19.46
N ALA A 42 37.35 -53.67 -18.27
CA ALA A 42 38.66 -53.67 -17.57
C ALA A 42 39.28 -52.33 -17.07
N SER A 43 39.87 -52.39 -15.86
CA SER A 43 40.74 -51.35 -15.26
C SER A 43 42.23 -51.73 -15.35
N PRO A 44 43.14 -50.81 -15.00
CA PRO A 44 44.30 -51.19 -14.17
C PRO A 44 44.40 -50.38 -12.85
N ARG A 45 45.37 -50.72 -11.99
CA ARG A 45 45.52 -50.27 -10.58
C ARG A 45 46.85 -49.57 -10.32
N ARG A 46 46.88 -48.73 -9.25
CA ARG A 46 48.07 -48.15 -8.54
C ARG A 46 48.87 -47.14 -9.36
N THR A 47 49.53 -46.11 -8.79
CA THR A 47 50.31 -45.98 -7.53
C THR A 47 49.94 -44.72 -6.72
N LEU A 48 49.84 -44.79 -5.37
CA LEU A 48 50.87 -44.48 -4.35
C LEU A 48 51.40 -43.03 -4.35
N ALA A 49 51.39 -42.40 -3.16
CA ALA A 49 51.81 -41.02 -2.89
C ALA A 49 53.33 -40.88 -2.64
N PRO A 50 53.81 -39.65 -2.40
CA PRO A 50 54.44 -39.41 -1.10
C PRO A 50 53.92 -38.18 -0.34
N THR A 51 54.12 -38.20 0.97
CA THR A 51 53.86 -37.09 1.92
C THR A 51 55.01 -36.09 1.97
N THR A 52 54.70 -34.81 2.18
CA THR A 52 55.62 -33.84 2.81
C THR A 52 54.88 -33.08 3.91
N SER A 53 55.49 -32.98 5.09
CA SER A 53 54.92 -32.35 6.30
C SER A 53 55.52 -30.97 6.57
N TYR A 54 54.76 -30.08 7.22
CA TYR A 54 55.31 -29.04 8.10
C TYR A 54 54.33 -28.71 9.25
N GLN A 55 54.83 -28.15 10.34
CA GLN A 55 54.15 -28.11 11.65
C GLN A 55 53.79 -26.70 12.17
N ILE A 56 52.58 -26.62 12.74
CA ILE A 56 52.22 -25.98 14.04
C ILE A 56 52.64 -24.51 14.28
N ARG A 57 51.66 -23.61 14.44
CA ARG A 57 51.36 -22.89 15.72
C ARG A 57 50.06 -22.09 15.64
N GLY A 58 49.35 -21.98 16.78
CA GLY A 58 48.14 -21.15 16.92
C GLY A 58 47.11 -21.74 17.88
N GLN A 59 47.27 -21.54 19.19
CA GLN A 59 46.21 -21.85 20.18
C GLN A 59 45.31 -20.63 20.40
N GLY A 60 44.00 -20.85 20.51
CA GLY A 60 43.02 -19.84 20.91
C GLY A 60 41.82 -20.50 21.58
N THR A 61 41.82 -20.56 22.90
CA THR A 61 40.77 -21.20 23.70
C THR A 61 39.61 -20.25 23.97
N TYR A 62 38.42 -20.54 23.42
CA TYR A 62 37.19 -19.87 23.84
C TYR A 62 36.77 -20.36 25.23
N GLN A 63 36.49 -19.44 26.14
CA GLN A 63 35.84 -19.72 27.42
C GLN A 63 34.43 -19.12 27.46
N THR A 64 33.47 -19.92 27.89
CA THR A 64 32.08 -19.51 28.12
C THR A 64 31.91 -18.90 29.52
N PRO A 65 31.31 -17.70 29.67
CA PRO A 65 30.87 -17.21 30.97
C PRO A 65 29.45 -17.70 31.31
N ALA A 66 29.29 -18.32 32.47
CA ALA A 66 28.00 -18.63 33.10
C ALA A 66 27.53 -17.42 33.98
N PRO A 67 26.25 -17.34 34.39
CA PRO A 67 25.66 -16.08 34.85
C PRO A 67 26.04 -15.67 36.30
N ARG A 68 25.76 -14.40 36.64
CA ARG A 68 25.76 -13.89 38.02
C ARG A 68 24.34 -13.50 38.43
N LEU A 69 24.07 -13.57 39.74
CA LEU A 69 22.78 -13.31 40.39
C LEU A 69 22.90 -12.21 41.43
N PHE A 70 21.78 -11.51 41.68
CA PHE A 70 21.57 -10.45 42.68
C PHE A 70 22.37 -9.14 42.44
N THR A 71 21.91 -7.96 42.88
CA THR A 71 21.06 -7.66 44.05
C THR A 71 20.04 -6.53 43.79
N THR A 72 18.96 -6.51 44.59
CA THR A 72 17.92 -5.47 44.64
C THR A 72 18.36 -4.19 45.37
N ILE A 73 17.89 -3.02 44.90
CA ILE A 73 17.75 -1.78 45.69
C ILE A 73 16.38 -1.16 45.36
N SER A 74 15.76 -0.49 46.34
CA SER A 74 14.50 0.26 46.21
C SER A 74 14.63 1.63 46.87
N SER A 75 14.09 2.69 46.25
CA SER A 75 13.85 3.98 46.91
C SER A 75 12.88 4.90 46.12
N ASP A 76 11.72 5.07 46.73
CA ASP A 76 10.59 5.98 46.53
C ASP A 76 10.77 7.44 46.01
N THR A 77 9.65 7.96 45.50
CA THR A 77 9.11 9.35 45.61
C THR A 77 9.72 10.56 44.87
N SER A 78 9.11 10.88 43.71
CA SER A 78 8.32 12.12 43.42
C SER A 78 8.99 13.53 43.62
N PRO A 79 8.29 14.69 43.46
CA PRO A 79 8.59 15.54 42.29
C PRO A 79 8.90 17.02 42.60
N CYS A 80 9.40 17.77 41.60
CA CYS A 80 9.54 19.23 41.66
C CYS A 80 9.19 19.91 40.33
N VAL A 81 8.91 21.23 40.40
CA VAL A 81 8.33 22.08 39.35
C VAL A 81 9.20 23.33 39.16
N GLU A 82 8.90 24.14 38.12
CA GLU A 82 9.52 25.44 37.77
C GLU A 82 10.83 25.37 36.93
N LYS A 83 11.17 26.33 36.06
CA LYS A 83 10.51 27.61 35.71
C LYS A 83 10.79 28.04 34.25
N VAL A 84 9.97 28.97 33.74
CA VAL A 84 10.13 29.62 32.43
C VAL A 84 11.28 30.65 32.47
N ALA A 85 12.06 30.72 31.39
CA ALA A 85 12.97 31.84 31.11
C ALA A 85 12.97 32.20 29.61
N SER A 86 12.50 33.41 29.28
CA SER A 86 12.53 33.97 27.92
C SER A 86 13.84 34.72 27.65
N TYR A 87 14.40 34.61 26.46
CA TYR A 87 15.55 35.43 26.03
C TYR A 87 15.25 36.22 24.76
N ARG A 88 15.44 37.55 24.82
CA ARG A 88 15.55 38.47 23.67
C ARG A 88 16.88 39.18 23.76
N GLY A 89 17.61 39.28 22.66
CA GLY A 89 18.91 39.97 22.62
C GLY A 89 19.24 40.50 21.23
N ASN A 90 18.83 41.74 20.94
CA ASN A 90 19.33 42.49 19.79
C ASN A 90 20.59 43.27 20.20
N VAL A 91 21.71 43.07 19.50
CA VAL A 91 22.76 44.09 19.34
C VAL A 91 23.28 44.00 17.91
N SER A 92 23.36 45.14 17.23
CA SER A 92 23.87 45.28 15.86
C SER A 92 25.13 46.13 15.82
N ASN A 93 26.00 45.92 14.82
CA ASN A 93 26.94 46.94 14.33
C ASN A 93 27.50 46.61 12.93
N PHE A 94 27.89 47.65 12.20
CA PHE A 94 28.49 47.63 10.84
C PHE A 94 30.01 47.30 10.91
N ILE A 95 30.76 46.97 9.85
CA ILE A 95 31.28 47.75 8.67
C ILE A 95 32.11 46.74 7.83
N SER A 96 32.23 46.71 6.48
CA SER A 96 31.56 47.34 5.33
C SER A 96 31.90 46.57 4.02
N LEU A 97 31.45 47.05 2.84
CA LEU A 97 31.76 46.52 1.49
C LEU A 97 33.17 46.93 0.97
N PRO A 98 33.60 46.40 -0.20
CA PRO A 98 33.57 47.26 -1.41
C PRO A 98 32.97 46.60 -2.69
N THR A 99 32.85 47.40 -3.76
CA THR A 99 31.89 47.23 -4.89
C THR A 99 32.51 46.92 -6.26
N SER A 100 31.86 46.08 -7.10
CA SER A 100 32.07 45.97 -8.57
C SER A 100 31.00 45.05 -9.22
N MET A 101 30.42 45.25 -10.42
CA MET A 101 30.06 46.48 -11.16
C MET A 101 29.01 46.17 -12.26
N ARG A 102 28.08 47.11 -12.52
CA ARG A 102 27.33 47.38 -13.78
C ARG A 102 26.38 46.32 -14.40
N THR A 103 25.23 46.81 -14.87
CA THR A 103 24.23 46.13 -15.71
C THR A 103 24.23 46.67 -17.15
N ALA A 104 23.79 45.84 -18.12
CA ALA A 104 23.41 46.25 -19.48
C ALA A 104 22.40 45.23 -20.07
N PRO A 105 21.52 45.61 -21.03
CA PRO A 105 20.34 44.82 -21.39
C PRO A 105 20.46 44.01 -22.70
N VAL A 106 19.56 43.03 -22.90
CA VAL A 106 19.34 42.33 -24.17
C VAL A 106 17.86 42.41 -24.56
N ARG A 107 17.58 42.68 -25.84
CA ARG A 107 16.24 42.60 -26.44
C ARG A 107 15.96 41.18 -26.92
N SER A 108 14.71 40.75 -26.87
CA SER A 108 14.15 39.80 -27.84
C SER A 108 12.84 40.34 -28.42
N THR A 109 12.52 39.97 -29.64
CA THR A 109 11.32 40.39 -30.38
C THR A 109 10.57 39.16 -30.86
N LEU A 110 9.25 39.10 -30.61
CA LEU A 110 8.36 38.14 -31.26
C LEU A 110 7.21 38.85 -31.96
N ARG A 111 6.72 38.22 -33.03
CA ARG A 111 5.76 38.81 -33.97
C ARG A 111 4.32 38.50 -33.57
N THR A 112 3.42 39.43 -33.84
CA THR A 112 1.99 39.14 -34.01
C THR A 112 1.73 38.32 -35.28
N VAL A 113 0.72 37.46 -35.21
CA VAL A 113 0.07 36.80 -36.35
C VAL A 113 -1.44 37.03 -36.20
N PRO A 114 -2.15 37.54 -37.23
CA PRO A 114 -3.58 37.79 -37.13
C PRO A 114 -4.41 36.55 -37.47
N SER A 115 -5.59 36.45 -36.86
CA SER A 115 -6.67 35.54 -37.26
C SER A 115 -7.94 36.34 -37.54
N HIS A 116 -8.63 36.04 -38.64
CA HIS A 116 -9.76 36.86 -39.12
C HIS A 116 -11.04 36.66 -38.30
N MET A 117 -11.88 37.71 -38.26
CA MET A 117 -13.30 37.56 -37.94
C MET A 117 -14.01 36.72 -39.01
N GLY A 118 -14.84 35.78 -38.59
CA GLY A 118 -15.95 35.24 -39.36
C GLY A 118 -17.27 35.66 -38.71
N GLN A 119 -18.21 36.19 -39.49
CA GLN A 119 -19.51 36.70 -39.03
C GLN A 119 -20.63 35.84 -39.62
N LEU A 120 -21.65 35.47 -38.81
CA LEU A 120 -23.10 35.47 -39.15
C LEU A 120 -23.96 34.64 -38.16
N ASN A 121 -25.27 34.97 -38.11
CA ASN A 121 -26.43 34.17 -37.63
C ASN A 121 -26.35 33.56 -36.21
N GLY A 122 -27.10 33.99 -35.18
CA GLY A 122 -28.45 34.54 -35.16
C GLY A 122 -29.43 33.61 -34.41
N THR A 123 -30.31 34.18 -33.58
CA THR A 123 -31.49 33.58 -32.91
C THR A 123 -31.28 32.90 -31.54
N TYR A 124 -32.31 33.04 -30.70
CA TYR A 124 -32.41 32.71 -29.28
C TYR A 124 -32.43 31.21 -28.94
N VAL A 125 -31.99 30.88 -27.72
CA VAL A 125 -32.55 29.78 -26.91
C VAL A 125 -32.93 30.33 -25.54
N THR A 126 -34.13 30.00 -25.06
CA THR A 126 -34.68 30.50 -23.79
C THR A 126 -34.29 29.62 -22.60
N ALA A 127 -33.72 30.22 -21.56
CA ALA A 127 -33.50 29.53 -20.28
C ALA A 127 -34.86 29.13 -19.66
N SER A 128 -35.05 27.84 -19.37
CA SER A 128 -36.28 27.32 -18.78
C SER A 128 -36.16 27.26 -17.26
N THR A 129 -37.05 27.95 -16.55
CA THR A 129 -37.07 27.98 -15.08
C THR A 129 -37.63 26.68 -14.51
N ILE A 130 -36.83 25.95 -13.73
CA ILE A 130 -37.30 24.79 -12.95
C ILE A 130 -37.82 25.30 -11.59
N PRO A 131 -39.10 25.09 -11.23
CA PRO A 131 -39.62 25.50 -9.93
C PRO A 131 -39.29 24.46 -8.84
N LEU A 132 -38.67 24.90 -7.75
CA LEU A 132 -38.51 24.08 -6.54
C LEU A 132 -39.83 24.04 -5.73
N PRO A 133 -40.23 22.87 -5.19
CA PRO A 133 -41.49 22.71 -4.45
C PRO A 133 -41.43 23.34 -3.05
N SER A 134 -42.56 23.86 -2.58
CA SER A 134 -42.69 24.52 -1.28
C SER A 134 -43.55 23.71 -0.30
N TYR A 135 -43.09 23.62 0.95
CA TYR A 135 -43.81 23.01 2.09
C TYR A 135 -43.45 23.75 3.40
N PRO A 136 -44.24 23.62 4.49
CA PRO A 136 -44.60 24.81 5.29
C PRO A 136 -43.95 24.85 6.68
N ARG A 137 -43.91 26.06 7.27
CA ARG A 137 -43.41 26.30 8.63
C ARG A 137 -44.29 25.64 9.70
N ARG A 138 -43.65 24.92 10.62
CA ARG A 138 -43.95 24.94 12.06
C ARG A 138 -42.62 25.12 12.80
N GLY A 139 -42.61 25.77 13.96
CA GLY A 139 -41.37 26.15 14.63
C GLY A 139 -41.39 25.96 16.14
N VAL A 140 -40.19 25.93 16.71
CA VAL A 140 -39.82 26.06 18.13
C VAL A 140 -38.50 26.86 18.14
N PRO A 141 -38.29 27.81 19.05
CA PRO A 141 -37.11 28.68 19.01
C PRO A 141 -35.87 28.00 19.60
N CYS A 142 -34.73 28.12 18.91
CA CYS A 142 -33.41 27.86 19.48
C CYS A 142 -32.63 29.18 19.61
N LYS A 143 -31.85 29.32 20.69
CA LYS A 143 -30.98 30.50 20.90
C LYS A 143 -29.65 30.28 20.20
N THR A 144 -29.33 31.11 19.22
CA THR A 144 -27.96 31.20 18.69
C THR A 144 -27.32 32.50 19.16
N VAL A 145 -26.13 32.40 19.77
CA VAL A 145 -25.34 33.56 20.17
C VAL A 145 -24.71 34.17 18.93
N VAL A 146 -24.93 35.47 18.69
CA VAL A 146 -24.29 36.20 17.59
C VAL A 146 -22.93 36.72 18.07
N SER A 147 -21.86 35.99 17.75
CA SER A 147 -20.50 36.51 17.83
C SER A 147 -20.21 37.34 16.57
N SER A 148 -20.15 38.66 16.71
CA SER A 148 -19.90 39.59 15.60
C SER A 148 -18.45 39.52 15.11
N LEU A 149 -18.26 39.28 13.80
CA LEU A 149 -17.07 39.69 13.06
C LEU A 149 -17.48 40.70 11.98
N PRO A 150 -16.68 41.76 11.72
CA PRO A 150 -17.10 42.85 10.84
C PRO A 150 -16.98 42.48 9.36
N VAL A 151 -18.03 42.77 8.59
CA VAL A 151 -17.98 42.80 7.13
C VAL A 151 -17.52 44.20 6.69
N PRO A 152 -16.53 44.34 5.79
CA PRO A 152 -16.15 45.64 5.25
C PRO A 152 -17.29 46.28 4.43
N GLU A 153 -17.57 47.56 4.67
CA GLU A 153 -18.57 48.32 3.92
C GLU A 153 -18.14 48.51 2.46
N PHE A 154 -18.89 47.95 1.51
CA PHE A 154 -19.02 48.49 0.16
C PHE A 154 -20.33 48.02 -0.48
N VAL A 155 -20.78 48.72 -1.54
CA VAL A 155 -22.04 48.50 -2.26
C VAL A 155 -23.29 48.87 -1.45
N ASP A 156 -23.48 50.17 -1.20
CA ASP A 156 -24.83 50.75 -1.10
C ASP A 156 -24.86 52.23 -1.58
N THR A 157 -24.77 52.43 -2.91
CA THR A 157 -25.03 53.71 -3.59
C THR A 157 -24.98 53.55 -5.12
N LEU A 158 -26.09 53.19 -5.79
CA LEU A 158 -26.23 53.40 -7.25
C LEU A 158 -27.67 53.37 -7.81
N TRP A 159 -28.66 53.89 -7.07
CA TRP A 159 -29.99 54.19 -7.63
C TRP A 159 -30.45 55.60 -7.25
N GLN A 160 -30.11 56.56 -8.11
CA GLN A 160 -30.82 57.84 -8.23
C GLN A 160 -31.12 58.07 -9.72
N GLU A 161 -32.40 58.06 -10.07
CA GLU A 161 -32.85 58.49 -11.40
C GLU A 161 -32.48 59.98 -11.60
N ARG A 162 -32.04 60.34 -12.81
CA ARG A 162 -31.89 61.74 -13.22
C ARG A 162 -32.63 61.97 -14.55
N PRO A 163 -33.32 63.11 -14.70
CA PRO A 163 -34.12 63.38 -15.88
C PRO A 163 -33.27 63.72 -17.11
N TYR A 164 -33.92 63.61 -18.27
CA TYR A 164 -33.40 63.82 -19.61
C TYR A 164 -32.76 65.21 -19.79
N ALA A 165 -31.60 65.28 -20.45
CA ALA A 165 -30.93 66.50 -20.88
C ALA A 165 -30.38 66.33 -22.31
N PRO A 166 -30.36 67.38 -23.15
CA PRO A 166 -30.08 67.25 -24.59
C PRO A 166 -28.59 67.13 -24.93
N GLU A 167 -28.33 66.81 -26.19
CA GLU A 167 -27.00 66.51 -26.76
C GLU A 167 -26.01 67.69 -26.68
N SER A 168 -24.74 67.37 -26.42
CA SER A 168 -23.59 68.26 -26.59
C SER A 168 -22.38 67.46 -27.03
N GLU A 169 -21.71 67.88 -28.10
CA GLU A 169 -20.64 67.13 -28.75
C GLU A 169 -19.34 67.04 -27.91
N GLY A 170 -18.54 66.00 -28.15
CA GLY A 170 -17.09 66.09 -27.99
C GLY A 170 -16.48 65.84 -26.60
N ILE A 171 -16.73 64.67 -25.99
CA ILE A 171 -15.89 64.15 -24.90
C ILE A 171 -15.26 62.82 -25.30
N SER A 172 -13.94 62.70 -25.10
CA SER A 172 -13.20 61.45 -25.30
C SER A 172 -13.61 60.42 -24.24
N HIS A 173 -14.24 59.33 -24.65
CA HIS A 173 -14.51 58.20 -23.76
C HIS A 173 -13.19 57.50 -23.39
N ALA A 174 -12.70 57.77 -22.18
CA ALA A 174 -11.78 56.85 -21.52
C ALA A 174 -12.45 55.47 -21.42
N PRO A 175 -11.71 54.35 -21.61
CA PRO A 175 -12.29 53.02 -21.54
C PRO A 175 -12.89 52.80 -20.14
N VAL A 176 -14.19 52.50 -20.10
CA VAL A 176 -14.86 52.10 -18.86
C VAL A 176 -14.12 50.88 -18.30
N PRO A 177 -13.71 50.87 -17.02
CA PRO A 177 -13.02 49.71 -16.45
C PRO A 177 -13.95 48.50 -16.56
N VAL A 178 -13.44 47.43 -17.18
CA VAL A 178 -14.18 46.17 -17.32
C VAL A 178 -14.35 45.56 -15.94
N VAL A 179 -15.49 45.82 -15.31
CA VAL A 179 -15.89 45.13 -14.08
C VAL A 179 -15.99 43.65 -14.42
N PRO A 180 -15.24 42.75 -13.74
CA PRO A 180 -15.33 41.32 -14.00
C PRO A 180 -16.78 40.86 -13.77
N THR A 181 -17.31 40.04 -14.67
CA THR A 181 -18.68 39.53 -14.50
C THR A 181 -18.76 38.64 -13.26
N PHE A 182 -19.97 38.39 -12.78
CA PHE A 182 -20.19 37.51 -11.63
C PHE A 182 -19.58 36.11 -11.86
N ASP A 183 -19.63 35.61 -13.10
CA ASP A 183 -19.00 34.35 -13.51
C ASP A 183 -17.47 34.41 -13.45
N CYS A 184 -16.84 35.53 -13.84
CA CYS A 184 -15.40 35.73 -13.67
C CYS A 184 -15.00 35.74 -12.19
N LEU A 185 -15.80 36.35 -11.32
CA LEU A 185 -15.54 36.39 -9.87
C LEU A 185 -15.71 35.00 -9.24
N ASN A 186 -16.75 34.24 -9.60
CA ASN A 186 -16.94 32.86 -9.17
C ASN A 186 -15.81 31.94 -9.64
N ASN A 187 -15.40 32.03 -10.90
CA ASN A 187 -14.32 31.20 -11.44
C ASN A 187 -12.97 31.50 -10.76
N ASN A 188 -12.68 32.77 -10.46
CA ASN A 188 -11.49 33.16 -9.70
C ASN A 188 -11.55 32.65 -8.24
N LEU A 189 -12.74 32.69 -7.60
CA LEU A 189 -12.91 32.14 -6.25
C LEU A 189 -12.73 30.62 -6.23
N ALA A 190 -13.31 29.89 -7.19
CA ALA A 190 -13.15 28.44 -7.30
C ALA A 190 -11.69 28.04 -7.56
N ALA A 191 -10.98 28.75 -8.45
CA ALA A 191 -9.56 28.52 -8.70
C ALA A 191 -8.68 28.79 -7.47
N ASN A 192 -8.98 29.85 -6.71
CA ASN A 192 -8.28 30.14 -5.45
C ASN A 192 -8.56 29.09 -4.36
N LEU A 193 -9.79 28.56 -4.29
CA LEU A 193 -10.13 27.48 -3.35
C LEU A 193 -9.40 26.19 -3.70
N SER A 194 -9.40 25.77 -4.97
CA SER A 194 -8.60 24.64 -5.47
C SER A 194 -7.14 24.81 -5.06
N ALA A 195 -6.51 25.95 -5.39
CA ALA A 195 -5.11 26.21 -5.06
C ALA A 195 -4.81 26.21 -3.55
N MET A 196 -5.79 26.49 -2.68
CA MET A 196 -5.65 26.44 -1.22
C MET A 196 -5.82 25.03 -0.66
N GLU A 197 -6.82 24.28 -1.12
CA GLU A 197 -7.00 22.86 -0.79
C GLU A 197 -5.77 22.06 -1.24
N GLU A 198 -5.31 22.32 -2.47
CA GLU A 198 -4.12 21.73 -3.06
C GLU A 198 -2.85 22.00 -2.24
N ALA A 199 -2.63 23.25 -1.82
CA ALA A 199 -1.49 23.62 -1.00
C ALA A 199 -1.52 22.93 0.38
N ALA A 200 -2.71 22.78 0.98
CA ALA A 200 -2.88 22.08 2.25
C ALA A 200 -2.60 20.57 2.13
N ASP A 201 -2.97 19.94 1.01
CA ASP A 201 -2.63 18.53 0.76
C ASP A 201 -1.12 18.32 0.55
N GLN A 202 -0.42 19.27 -0.08
CA GLN A 202 1.05 19.26 -0.18
C GLN A 202 1.70 19.41 1.21
N GLU A 203 1.25 20.39 2.00
CA GLU A 203 1.73 20.62 3.37
C GLU A 203 1.50 19.38 4.24
N LYS A 204 0.32 18.74 4.12
CA LYS A 204 0.01 17.49 4.80
C LYS A 204 0.95 16.36 4.36
N ALA A 205 1.14 16.14 3.05
CA ALA A 205 2.02 15.10 2.52
C ALA A 205 3.50 15.26 2.94
N GLN A 206 3.92 16.48 3.29
CA GLN A 206 5.27 16.79 3.75
C GLN A 206 5.42 16.81 5.29
N SER A 207 4.33 16.97 6.07
CA SER A 207 4.38 17.17 7.53
C SER A 207 3.63 16.13 8.38
N VAL A 208 2.75 15.33 7.76
CA VAL A 208 1.88 14.35 8.43
C VAL A 208 1.95 13.02 7.72
N HIS A 209 2.39 11.99 8.45
CA HIS A 209 2.25 10.61 8.03
C HIS A 209 0.81 10.14 8.27
N SER A 210 0.25 9.39 7.31
CA SER A 210 -1.05 8.73 7.44
C SER A 210 -0.93 7.30 6.95
N ALA A 211 -1.08 6.32 7.84
CA ALA A 211 -0.92 4.90 7.55
C ALA A 211 -2.25 4.14 7.72
N PHE A 212 -2.40 3.08 6.93
CA PHE A 212 -3.41 2.06 7.16
C PHE A 212 -2.79 0.95 8.02
N VAL A 213 -3.51 0.56 9.07
CA VAL A 213 -3.12 -0.48 10.03
C VAL A 213 -4.27 -1.47 10.11
N PHE A 214 -3.99 -2.77 10.26
CA PHE A 214 -5.03 -3.70 10.70
C PHE A 214 -4.54 -4.78 11.66
N ILE A 215 -5.43 -5.18 12.56
CA ILE A 215 -5.33 -6.40 13.35
C ILE A 215 -5.78 -7.57 12.46
N LYS A 216 -4.91 -8.58 12.35
CA LYS A 216 -5.15 -9.79 11.56
C LYS A 216 -6.26 -10.65 12.16
N PRO A 217 -6.94 -11.49 11.36
CA PRO A 217 -8.15 -12.20 11.80
C PRO A 217 -7.96 -13.07 13.05
N HIS A 218 -6.82 -13.75 13.20
CA HIS A 218 -6.50 -14.59 14.35
C HIS A 218 -6.33 -13.82 15.67
N ALA A 219 -6.06 -12.51 15.60
CA ALA A 219 -5.83 -11.63 16.74
C ALA A 219 -6.96 -10.61 16.95
N ASN A 220 -8.07 -10.71 16.21
CA ASN A 220 -9.10 -9.68 16.18
C ASN A 220 -10.06 -9.69 17.39
N THR A 221 -9.49 -9.71 18.59
CA THR A 221 -10.20 -9.70 19.88
C THR A 221 -10.39 -8.25 20.39
N ALA A 222 -11.35 -8.05 21.31
CA ALA A 222 -11.53 -6.76 21.97
C ALA A 222 -10.28 -6.32 22.76
N ASN A 223 -9.54 -7.27 23.34
CA ASN A 223 -8.35 -6.98 24.13
C ASN A 223 -7.18 -6.50 23.24
N VAL A 224 -7.01 -7.11 22.06
CA VAL A 224 -5.99 -6.65 21.09
C VAL A 224 -6.35 -5.28 20.51
N ARG A 225 -7.64 -5.03 20.19
CA ARG A 225 -8.09 -3.69 19.75
C ARG A 225 -7.75 -2.63 20.80
N ALA A 226 -8.06 -2.88 22.08
CA ALA A 226 -7.72 -1.98 23.17
C ALA A 226 -6.21 -1.76 23.31
N LEU A 227 -5.39 -2.81 23.22
CA LEU A 227 -3.92 -2.72 23.24
C LEU A 227 -3.38 -1.85 22.10
N VAL A 228 -3.88 -2.03 20.87
CA VAL A 228 -3.42 -1.28 19.70
C VAL A 228 -3.81 0.20 19.79
N SER A 229 -5.06 0.51 20.13
CA SER A 229 -5.53 1.89 20.30
C SER A 229 -4.79 2.62 21.43
N GLU A 230 -4.50 1.92 22.55
CA GLU A 230 -3.72 2.47 23.66
C GLU A 230 -2.26 2.71 23.26
N ALA A 231 -1.63 1.75 22.56
CA ALA A 231 -0.26 1.90 22.08
C ALA A 231 -0.10 3.13 21.15
N PHE A 232 -1.06 3.38 20.27
CA PHE A 232 -1.10 4.60 19.46
C PHE A 232 -1.29 5.86 20.31
N ARG A 233 -2.25 5.85 21.24
CA ARG A 233 -2.54 6.99 22.15
C ARG A 233 -1.32 7.39 22.99
N GLU A 234 -0.56 6.42 23.51
CA GLU A 234 0.68 6.65 24.27
C GLU A 234 1.77 7.35 23.44
N ARG A 235 1.80 7.09 22.14
CA ARG A 235 2.87 7.54 21.21
C ARG A 235 2.47 8.80 20.42
N GLY A 236 1.35 9.43 20.77
CA GLY A 236 0.84 10.63 20.09
C GLY A 236 0.23 10.36 18.71
N ILE A 237 0.04 9.10 18.35
CA ILE A 237 -0.53 8.68 17.06
C ILE A 237 -2.06 8.77 17.15
N ARG A 238 -2.66 9.59 16.28
CA ARG A 238 -4.10 9.84 16.25
C ARG A 238 -4.80 8.80 15.37
N VAL A 239 -5.72 8.02 15.94
CA VAL A 239 -6.73 7.30 15.14
C VAL A 239 -7.68 8.33 14.53
N VAL A 240 -7.85 8.27 13.20
CA VAL A 240 -8.75 9.12 12.41
C VAL A 240 -10.07 8.40 12.13
N SER A 241 -9.99 7.11 11.82
CA SER A 241 -11.13 6.20 11.72
C SER A 241 -10.69 4.77 12.05
N GLU A 242 -11.64 3.94 12.47
CA GLU A 242 -11.41 2.52 12.77
C GLU A 242 -12.67 1.70 12.44
N GLY A 243 -12.52 0.40 12.17
CA GLY A 243 -13.67 -0.44 11.86
C GLY A 243 -13.35 -1.89 11.48
N ALA A 244 -14.36 -2.76 11.57
CA ALA A 244 -14.26 -4.14 11.10
C ALA A 244 -14.53 -4.23 9.59
N ILE A 245 -13.78 -5.07 8.88
CA ILE A 245 -14.08 -5.49 7.50
C ILE A 245 -14.17 -7.02 7.54
N SER A 246 -15.33 -7.57 7.14
CA SER A 246 -15.61 -9.00 7.29
C SER A 246 -15.04 -9.84 6.15
N ALA A 247 -14.82 -11.12 6.41
CA ALA A 247 -14.27 -12.07 5.45
C ALA A 247 -15.02 -12.11 4.11
N GLU A 248 -16.34 -11.92 4.16
CA GLU A 248 -17.22 -11.90 3.00
C GLU A 248 -16.95 -10.65 2.12
N THR A 249 -16.77 -9.48 2.72
CA THR A 249 -16.37 -8.25 2.00
C THR A 249 -14.95 -8.34 1.45
N ILE A 250 -14.03 -8.99 2.19
CA ILE A 250 -12.66 -9.22 1.73
C ILE A 250 -12.63 -10.14 0.50
N ASP A 251 -13.47 -11.18 0.47
CA ASP A 251 -13.57 -12.11 -0.64
C ASP A 251 -14.28 -11.51 -1.86
N GLU A 252 -15.44 -10.86 -1.66
CA GLU A 252 -16.25 -10.24 -2.73
C GLU A 252 -15.50 -9.13 -3.47
N HIS A 253 -14.68 -8.35 -2.78
CA HIS A 253 -13.88 -7.27 -3.37
C HIS A 253 -12.40 -7.65 -3.57
N MET A 254 -12.02 -8.90 -3.31
CA MET A 254 -10.66 -9.43 -3.46
C MET A 254 -9.59 -8.60 -2.70
N LEU A 255 -9.95 -7.97 -1.58
CA LEU A 255 -9.12 -6.95 -0.92
C LEU A 255 -7.75 -7.49 -0.47
N ILE A 256 -7.71 -8.76 -0.06
CA ILE A 256 -6.49 -9.46 0.36
C ILE A 256 -5.66 -9.96 -0.83
N ASP A 257 -6.28 -10.16 -1.99
CA ASP A 257 -5.60 -10.50 -3.24
C ASP A 257 -4.89 -9.27 -3.79
N THR A 258 -5.56 -8.11 -3.83
CA THR A 258 -4.96 -6.82 -4.20
C THR A 258 -3.85 -6.41 -3.23
N HIS A 259 -4.09 -6.47 -1.92
CA HIS A 259 -3.09 -6.10 -0.89
C HIS A 259 -1.81 -6.95 -0.97
N TYR A 260 -1.92 -8.22 -1.39
CA TYR A 260 -0.77 -9.08 -1.67
C TYR A 260 -0.56 -9.33 -3.17
N GLY A 261 -0.90 -8.35 -4.03
CA GLY A 261 -0.97 -8.50 -5.49
C GLY A 261 0.25 -9.16 -6.12
N ALA A 262 1.46 -8.72 -5.76
CA ALA A 262 2.71 -9.31 -6.25
C ALA A 262 2.93 -10.78 -5.85
N ILE A 263 2.32 -11.26 -4.76
CA ILE A 263 2.37 -12.66 -4.30
C ILE A 263 1.21 -13.45 -4.92
N ALA A 264 0.00 -12.90 -4.85
CA ALA A 264 -1.24 -13.47 -5.36
C ALA A 264 -1.13 -13.73 -6.87
N ALA A 265 -0.65 -12.75 -7.65
CA ALA A 265 -0.50 -12.90 -9.09
C ALA A 265 0.39 -14.10 -9.46
N LYS A 266 1.49 -14.31 -8.74
CA LYS A 266 2.41 -15.46 -8.95
C LYS A 266 1.82 -16.80 -8.46
N ALA A 267 0.82 -16.77 -7.57
CA ALA A 267 0.16 -17.95 -7.02
C ALA A 267 -1.10 -18.38 -7.79
N VAL A 268 -1.86 -17.46 -8.40
CA VAL A 268 -3.18 -17.77 -8.98
C VAL A 268 -3.48 -17.15 -10.36
N LYS A 269 -2.64 -16.25 -10.89
CA LYS A 269 -2.95 -15.46 -12.11
C LYS A 269 -1.96 -15.71 -13.26
N LEU A 270 -0.67 -15.56 -12.98
CA LEU A 270 0.42 -15.71 -13.93
C LEU A 270 0.71 -17.20 -14.21
N LYS A 271 0.97 -17.52 -15.47
CA LYS A 271 1.48 -18.83 -15.88
C LYS A 271 3.00 -18.92 -15.66
N PRO A 272 3.56 -20.12 -15.47
CA PRO A 272 4.99 -20.32 -15.19
C PRO A 272 5.94 -19.59 -16.14
N GLU A 273 5.61 -19.55 -17.43
CA GLU A 273 6.34 -18.88 -18.50
C GLU A 273 6.28 -17.33 -18.45
N GLU A 274 5.36 -16.76 -17.68
CA GLU A 274 5.25 -15.32 -17.42
C GLU A 274 6.08 -14.86 -16.20
N LEU A 275 6.74 -15.80 -15.49
CA LEU A 275 7.46 -15.51 -14.24
C LEU A 275 8.93 -15.11 -14.49
N THR A 276 9.25 -13.84 -14.23
CA THR A 276 10.64 -13.35 -14.22
C THR A 276 11.44 -13.91 -13.04
N VAL A 277 12.05 -15.08 -13.21
CA VAL A 277 12.99 -15.68 -12.23
C VAL A 277 14.40 -15.13 -12.45
N GLN A 278 14.98 -14.50 -11.43
CA GLN A 278 16.34 -13.95 -11.49
C GLN A 278 17.40 -15.05 -11.71
N LEU A 279 18.47 -14.76 -12.44
CA LEU A 279 19.55 -15.72 -12.74
C LEU A 279 20.13 -16.42 -11.49
N LYS A 280 20.26 -15.70 -10.37
CA LYS A 280 20.68 -16.27 -9.08
C LYS A 280 19.72 -17.36 -8.57
N ALA A 281 18.43 -17.17 -8.75
CA ALA A 281 17.40 -18.13 -8.38
C ALA A 281 17.33 -19.31 -9.36
N GLN A 282 17.57 -19.08 -10.66
CA GLN A 282 17.72 -20.15 -11.66
C GLN A 282 18.92 -21.06 -11.36
N HIS A 283 20.06 -20.48 -10.96
CA HIS A 283 21.23 -21.26 -10.51
C HIS A 283 20.90 -22.07 -9.24
N ALA A 284 20.28 -21.45 -8.22
CA ALA A 284 19.88 -22.16 -7.01
C ALA A 284 18.85 -23.28 -7.26
N PHE A 285 17.98 -23.12 -8.27
CA PHE A 285 17.07 -24.17 -8.72
C PHE A 285 17.81 -25.35 -9.37
N LEU A 286 18.78 -25.06 -10.25
CA LEU A 286 19.65 -26.08 -10.84
C LEU A 286 20.48 -26.82 -9.77
N ASP A 287 21.11 -26.08 -8.86
CA ASP A 287 21.95 -26.64 -7.77
C ASP A 287 21.15 -27.54 -6.81
N ALA A 288 19.86 -27.28 -6.61
CA ALA A 288 18.99 -28.06 -5.72
C ALA A 288 18.33 -29.26 -6.39
N PHE A 289 18.00 -29.17 -7.69
CA PHE A 289 17.13 -30.13 -8.37
C PHE A 289 17.77 -30.90 -9.54
N ASP A 290 19.02 -30.60 -9.91
CA ASP A 290 19.74 -31.18 -11.06
C ASP A 290 18.96 -31.05 -12.40
N LEU A 291 18.23 -29.93 -12.52
CA LEU A 291 17.35 -29.59 -13.63
C LEU A 291 17.34 -28.07 -13.82
N SER A 292 17.54 -27.56 -15.04
CA SER A 292 17.45 -26.10 -15.25
C SER A 292 16.00 -25.60 -15.25
N TRP A 293 15.82 -24.31 -14.94
CA TRP A 293 14.49 -23.68 -14.92
C TRP A 293 13.78 -23.78 -16.28
N ASP A 294 14.50 -23.54 -17.38
CA ASP A 294 13.96 -23.60 -18.74
C ASP A 294 13.57 -25.05 -19.13
N GLU A 295 14.31 -26.06 -18.67
CA GLU A 295 13.95 -27.47 -18.87
C GLU A 295 12.74 -27.90 -18.03
N ALA A 296 12.55 -27.33 -16.83
CA ALA A 296 11.38 -27.58 -15.99
C ALA A 296 10.11 -26.96 -16.59
N LEU A 297 10.22 -25.73 -17.14
CA LEU A 297 9.17 -25.09 -17.93
C LEU A 297 8.84 -25.91 -19.20
N MET A 298 9.85 -26.26 -19.99
CA MET A 298 9.70 -26.99 -21.26
C MET A 298 9.14 -28.41 -21.09
N GLN A 299 9.36 -29.05 -19.95
CA GLN A 299 8.74 -30.34 -19.61
C GLN A 299 7.35 -30.23 -18.96
N GLY A 300 6.91 -29.01 -18.62
CA GLY A 300 5.62 -28.77 -17.98
C GLY A 300 5.56 -29.22 -16.51
N TYR A 301 6.67 -29.16 -15.77
CA TYR A 301 6.70 -29.51 -14.35
C TYR A 301 6.43 -28.32 -13.41
N VAL A 302 6.44 -27.08 -13.91
CA VAL A 302 6.20 -25.88 -13.09
C VAL A 302 4.73 -25.48 -13.13
N TYR A 303 4.17 -25.11 -11.98
CA TYR A 303 2.78 -24.69 -11.79
C TYR A 303 2.69 -23.52 -10.80
N ASN A 304 1.71 -22.63 -10.95
CA ASN A 304 1.28 -21.77 -9.84
C ASN A 304 0.41 -22.59 -8.85
N ALA A 305 0.13 -22.06 -7.67
CA ALA A 305 -0.65 -22.76 -6.63
C ALA A 305 -2.05 -23.21 -7.11
N MET A 306 -2.75 -22.39 -7.90
CA MET A 306 -4.08 -22.73 -8.43
C MET A 306 -4.03 -23.86 -9.46
N ASP A 307 -3.11 -23.77 -10.43
CA ASP A 307 -2.92 -24.81 -11.45
C ASP A 307 -2.36 -26.11 -10.84
N ALA A 308 -1.56 -26.03 -9.77
CA ALA A 308 -1.05 -27.19 -9.03
C ALA A 308 -2.17 -27.98 -8.32
N CYS A 309 -3.12 -27.29 -7.66
CA CYS A 309 -4.32 -27.93 -7.12
C CYS A 309 -5.08 -28.70 -8.22
N ALA A 310 -5.23 -28.10 -9.40
CA ALA A 310 -5.92 -28.72 -10.53
C ALA A 310 -5.14 -29.90 -11.14
N ALA A 311 -3.81 -29.83 -11.20
CA ALA A 311 -2.95 -30.88 -11.74
C ALA A 311 -2.84 -32.10 -10.82
N LEU A 312 -2.73 -31.88 -9.50
CA LEU A 312 -2.68 -32.94 -8.49
C LEU A 312 -4.08 -33.47 -8.13
N GLY A 313 -5.14 -32.71 -8.42
CA GLY A 313 -6.53 -33.06 -8.06
C GLY A 313 -6.87 -32.82 -6.58
N ILE A 314 -6.17 -31.91 -5.91
CA ILE A 314 -6.22 -31.69 -4.46
C ILE A 314 -6.83 -30.33 -4.08
N GLY A 315 -7.21 -30.18 -2.81
CA GLY A 315 -7.69 -28.91 -2.25
C GLY A 315 -6.57 -27.96 -1.83
N ALA A 316 -6.92 -26.69 -1.64
CA ALA A 316 -6.01 -25.66 -1.14
C ALA A 316 -5.39 -25.99 0.24
N ASP A 317 -6.17 -26.61 1.13
CA ASP A 317 -5.70 -27.02 2.46
C ASP A 317 -4.65 -28.14 2.34
N GLU A 318 -4.91 -29.19 1.55
CA GLU A 318 -3.98 -30.30 1.32
C GLU A 318 -2.69 -29.84 0.62
N LEU A 319 -2.80 -28.91 -0.35
CA LEU A 319 -1.61 -28.30 -0.98
C LEU A 319 -0.78 -27.52 0.06
N ALA A 320 -1.42 -26.85 1.02
CA ALA A 320 -0.73 -26.12 2.08
C ALA A 320 -0.15 -27.04 3.17
N GLU A 321 -0.78 -28.17 3.46
CA GLU A 321 -0.21 -29.24 4.31
C GLU A 321 1.08 -29.78 3.68
N ARG A 322 1.03 -30.22 2.41
CA ARG A 322 2.19 -30.68 1.64
C ARG A 322 3.30 -29.63 1.56
N TRP A 323 2.96 -28.35 1.39
CA TRP A 323 3.92 -27.24 1.42
C TRP A 323 4.55 -27.02 2.80
N GLY A 324 3.81 -27.30 3.88
CA GLY A 324 4.28 -27.19 5.26
C GLY A 324 5.31 -28.25 5.67
N GLU A 325 5.40 -29.36 4.95
CA GLU A 325 6.41 -30.41 5.16
C GLU A 325 7.77 -30.08 4.50
N LEU A 326 7.82 -29.08 3.61
CA LEU A 326 8.99 -28.73 2.82
C LEU A 326 10.14 -28.12 3.64
N GLN A 327 11.36 -28.54 3.32
CA GLN A 327 12.60 -28.08 3.92
C GLN A 327 13.22 -26.94 3.10
N LYS A 328 13.29 -25.77 3.73
CA LYS A 328 13.91 -24.57 3.18
C LYS A 328 15.36 -24.85 2.73
N ASP A 329 15.70 -24.38 1.54
CA ASP A 329 17.00 -24.54 0.87
C ASP A 329 17.33 -26.02 0.50
N VAL A 330 16.33 -26.90 0.50
CA VAL A 330 16.43 -28.30 0.03
C VAL A 330 15.40 -28.55 -1.07
N ASP A 331 14.11 -28.49 -0.73
CA ASP A 331 12.98 -28.63 -1.67
C ASP A 331 12.08 -27.39 -1.73
N LEU A 332 12.24 -26.45 -0.79
CA LEU A 332 11.65 -25.10 -0.82
C LEU A 332 12.72 -24.01 -1.00
N LEU A 333 12.72 -23.38 -2.18
CA LEU A 333 13.65 -22.30 -2.55
C LEU A 333 12.99 -20.92 -2.48
N LYS A 334 13.73 -19.91 -2.01
CA LYS A 334 13.33 -18.50 -2.08
C LYS A 334 13.93 -17.85 -3.34
N PHE A 335 13.08 -17.50 -4.30
CA PHE A 335 13.47 -16.80 -5.52
C PHE A 335 13.58 -15.28 -5.32
N GLY A 336 12.77 -14.70 -4.42
CA GLY A 336 12.79 -13.26 -4.13
C GLY A 336 11.90 -12.85 -2.95
N GLY A 337 11.66 -11.55 -2.80
CA GLY A 337 10.58 -11.05 -1.93
C GLY A 337 9.25 -11.62 -2.38
N GLY A 338 8.47 -12.22 -1.46
CA GLY A 338 7.17 -12.81 -1.76
C GLY A 338 7.15 -13.93 -2.84
N PHE A 339 8.30 -14.48 -3.25
CA PHE A 339 8.41 -15.40 -4.37
C PHE A 339 9.24 -16.63 -4.00
N TYR A 340 8.56 -17.79 -3.98
CA TYR A 340 9.09 -19.07 -3.55
C TYR A 340 8.66 -20.19 -4.51
N CYS A 341 9.54 -21.17 -4.69
CA CYS A 341 9.31 -22.36 -5.50
C CYS A 341 9.53 -23.60 -4.61
N GLY A 342 8.52 -24.46 -4.49
CA GLY A 342 8.58 -25.67 -3.67
C GLY A 342 8.31 -26.91 -4.53
N ARG A 343 9.15 -27.95 -4.41
CA ARG A 343 8.90 -29.23 -5.09
C ARG A 343 7.87 -30.04 -4.29
N ILE A 344 6.75 -30.38 -4.92
CA ILE A 344 5.72 -31.27 -4.37
C ILE A 344 5.58 -32.45 -5.34
N GLU A 345 5.88 -33.66 -4.84
CA GLU A 345 6.01 -34.87 -5.67
C GLU A 345 7.00 -34.65 -6.85
N ASP A 346 6.52 -34.72 -8.08
CA ASP A 346 7.30 -34.53 -9.31
C ASP A 346 7.05 -33.17 -10.00
N ILE A 347 6.36 -32.24 -9.33
CA ILE A 347 6.10 -30.88 -9.82
C ILE A 347 6.71 -29.79 -8.93
N PHE A 348 6.91 -28.61 -9.50
CA PHE A 348 7.39 -27.40 -8.85
C PHE A 348 6.26 -26.39 -8.73
N VAL A 349 5.85 -26.07 -7.51
CA VAL A 349 4.72 -25.18 -7.23
C VAL A 349 5.22 -23.82 -6.79
N ILE A 350 4.64 -22.76 -7.36
CA ILE A 350 4.95 -21.37 -6.99
C ILE A 350 3.98 -20.86 -5.93
N ASN A 351 4.54 -20.32 -4.84
CA ASN A 351 3.82 -19.65 -3.75
C ASN A 351 2.63 -20.43 -3.15
N ALA A 352 2.73 -21.76 -2.96
CA ALA A 352 1.58 -22.57 -2.53
C ALA A 352 0.97 -22.15 -1.17
N PHE A 353 1.79 -21.61 -0.26
CA PHE A 353 1.35 -21.01 1.01
C PHE A 353 0.27 -19.93 0.85
N TYR A 354 0.21 -19.27 -0.32
CA TYR A 354 -0.72 -18.16 -0.58
C TYR A 354 -2.18 -18.57 -0.37
N MET A 355 -2.55 -19.79 -0.76
CA MET A 355 -3.95 -20.25 -0.70
C MET A 355 -4.46 -20.33 0.75
N ASN A 356 -3.66 -20.88 1.67
CA ASN A 356 -3.97 -20.90 3.10
C ASN A 356 -3.88 -19.50 3.71
N MET A 357 -2.86 -18.71 3.34
CA MET A 357 -2.74 -17.32 3.78
C MET A 357 -3.98 -16.49 3.44
N ARG A 358 -4.50 -16.59 2.21
CA ARG A 358 -5.76 -15.97 1.77
C ARG A 358 -6.95 -16.46 2.60
N ALA A 359 -7.06 -17.78 2.79
CA ALA A 359 -8.16 -18.41 3.52
C ALA A 359 -8.28 -17.93 4.98
N LYS A 360 -7.22 -17.45 5.63
CA LYS A 360 -7.31 -16.82 6.97
C LYS A 360 -8.16 -15.54 6.97
N PHE A 361 -8.15 -14.80 5.87
CA PHE A 361 -8.88 -13.54 5.70
C PHE A 361 -10.27 -13.71 5.07
N THR A 362 -10.49 -14.76 4.26
CA THR A 362 -11.76 -14.97 3.52
C THR A 362 -12.63 -16.09 4.08
N ARG A 363 -12.21 -16.78 5.17
CA ARG A 363 -13.04 -17.76 5.88
C ARG A 363 -14.25 -17.08 6.52
N PRO A 364 -15.50 -17.45 6.18
CA PRO A 364 -16.71 -16.78 6.68
C PRO A 364 -16.76 -16.68 8.20
N GLY A 365 -17.24 -15.53 8.69
CA GLY A 365 -17.28 -15.21 10.12
C GLY A 365 -15.95 -14.72 10.73
N THR A 366 -14.84 -14.69 9.99
CA THR A 366 -13.65 -13.91 10.41
C THR A 366 -13.75 -12.46 9.92
N SER A 367 -12.85 -11.59 10.40
CA SER A 367 -12.75 -10.19 9.97
C SER A 367 -11.38 -9.63 10.33
N ILE A 368 -10.93 -8.59 9.63
CA ILE A 368 -9.89 -7.69 10.17
C ILE A 368 -10.53 -6.57 10.99
N TYR A 369 -9.72 -5.88 11.80
CA TYR A 369 -10.11 -4.59 12.37
C TYR A 369 -9.03 -3.56 12.04
N HIS A 370 -9.40 -2.55 11.26
CA HIS A 370 -8.47 -1.57 10.71
C HIS A 370 -8.50 -0.26 11.49
N PHE A 371 -7.43 0.51 11.34
CA PHE A 371 -7.29 1.90 11.77
C PHE A 371 -6.67 2.70 10.62
N LEU A 372 -7.22 3.88 10.33
CA LEU A 372 -6.46 4.95 9.70
C LEU A 372 -5.85 5.80 10.81
N VAL A 373 -4.52 5.92 10.81
CA VAL A 373 -3.76 6.63 11.84
C VAL A 373 -2.93 7.76 11.25
N GLU A 374 -2.79 8.86 11.98
CA GLU A 374 -2.01 10.03 11.59
C GLU A 374 -1.07 10.49 12.72
N TRP A 375 0.13 10.95 12.34
CA TRP A 375 1.10 11.58 13.25
C TRP A 375 2.01 12.56 12.48
N ASN A 376 2.68 13.46 13.20
CA ASN A 376 3.59 14.45 12.58
C ASN A 376 4.97 13.83 12.33
N ILE A 377 5.56 14.13 11.15
CA ILE A 377 6.85 13.60 10.70
C ILE A 377 8.00 13.82 11.71
N ASP A 378 8.12 15.02 12.28
CA ASP A 378 9.19 15.39 13.21
C ASP A 378 9.15 14.62 14.53
N SER A 379 8.01 14.01 14.85
CA SER A 379 7.81 13.22 16.07
C SER A 379 8.18 11.74 15.92
N LEU A 380 8.08 11.17 14.72
CA LEU A 380 8.28 9.74 14.47
C LEU A 380 8.41 9.46 12.95
N SER A 381 9.58 8.99 12.50
CA SER A 381 9.77 8.52 11.12
C SER A 381 8.98 7.24 10.84
N TRP A 382 8.73 6.94 9.57
CA TRP A 382 8.01 5.75 9.10
C TRP A 382 8.75 4.46 9.50
N SER A 383 10.06 4.45 9.34
CA SER A 383 10.97 3.42 9.83
C SER A 383 10.88 3.21 11.36
N ALA A 384 10.79 4.29 12.14
CA ALA A 384 10.64 4.20 13.60
C ALA A 384 9.22 3.74 14.01
N PHE A 385 8.19 4.12 13.25
CA PHE A 385 6.83 3.60 13.40
C PHE A 385 6.80 2.09 13.17
N ARG A 386 7.34 1.59 12.05
CA ARG A 386 7.35 0.15 11.74
C ARG A 386 8.23 -0.65 12.69
N GLY A 387 9.48 -0.26 12.87
CA GLY A 387 10.45 -0.99 13.69
C GLY A 387 10.23 -0.86 15.21
N GLY A 388 9.79 0.30 15.67
CA GLY A 388 9.67 0.63 17.09
C GLY A 388 8.25 0.55 17.66
N VAL A 389 7.23 0.97 16.90
CA VAL A 389 5.82 0.96 17.37
C VAL A 389 5.13 -0.35 17.01
N LEU A 390 5.20 -0.78 15.76
CA LEU A 390 4.69 -2.08 15.33
C LEU A 390 5.57 -3.23 15.83
N GLY A 391 6.88 -3.13 15.59
CA GLY A 391 7.86 -4.17 15.90
C GLY A 391 8.16 -5.08 14.69
N ALA A 392 9.23 -5.86 14.81
CA ALA A 392 9.68 -6.79 13.76
C ALA A 392 8.59 -7.82 13.36
N THR A 393 8.66 -8.29 12.10
CA THR A 393 7.66 -9.20 11.52
C THR A 393 7.56 -10.54 12.24
N ASP A 394 8.66 -11.04 12.82
CA ASP A 394 8.64 -12.13 13.79
C ASP A 394 8.47 -11.53 15.21
N PRO A 395 7.35 -11.79 15.91
CA PRO A 395 7.08 -11.19 17.22
C PRO A 395 8.13 -11.52 18.30
N ARG A 396 8.89 -12.60 18.12
CA ARG A 396 9.95 -13.05 19.04
C ARG A 396 11.22 -12.19 18.95
N SER A 397 11.44 -11.50 17.82
CA SER A 397 12.55 -10.56 17.62
C SER A 397 12.09 -9.09 17.62
N ALA A 398 10.79 -8.84 17.70
CA ALA A 398 10.23 -7.51 17.88
C ALA A 398 10.69 -6.86 19.19
N VAL A 399 10.92 -5.54 19.17
CA VAL A 399 11.44 -4.80 20.34
C VAL A 399 10.41 -4.76 21.47
N ARG A 400 10.88 -4.79 22.72
CA ARG A 400 10.01 -4.77 23.91
C ARG A 400 9.20 -3.46 23.99
N GLY A 401 7.88 -3.54 24.19
CA GLY A 401 7.01 -2.37 24.12
C GLY A 401 6.60 -1.96 22.70
N SER A 402 6.78 -2.85 21.72
CA SER A 402 6.16 -2.76 20.39
C SER A 402 4.93 -3.67 20.32
N ILE A 403 3.93 -3.28 19.55
CA ILE A 403 2.61 -3.93 19.49
C ILE A 403 2.75 -5.44 19.23
N ARG A 404 3.60 -5.86 18.27
CA ARG A 404 3.82 -7.29 17.99
C ARG A 404 4.44 -8.03 19.16
N ASN A 405 5.40 -7.43 19.86
CA ASN A 405 6.03 -8.06 21.02
C ASN A 405 5.07 -8.15 22.22
N ASP A 406 4.27 -7.11 22.46
CA ASP A 406 3.33 -7.08 23.60
C ASP A 406 2.15 -8.04 23.36
N ILE A 407 1.69 -8.20 22.11
CA ILE A 407 0.76 -9.26 21.70
C ILE A 407 1.39 -10.64 21.92
N PHE A 408 2.64 -10.85 21.51
CA PHE A 408 3.33 -12.14 21.67
C PHE A 408 3.58 -12.54 23.13
N ASN A 409 3.92 -11.60 24.02
CA ASN A 409 4.12 -11.91 25.43
C ASN A 409 2.80 -12.15 26.19
N SER A 410 1.66 -11.66 25.68
CA SER A 410 0.38 -11.61 26.39
C SER A 410 -0.76 -12.38 25.68
N TRP A 411 -0.45 -13.17 24.65
CA TRP A 411 -1.44 -13.70 23.70
C TRP A 411 -2.62 -14.44 24.34
N GLN A 412 -2.38 -15.18 25.43
CA GLN A 412 -3.41 -15.91 26.16
C GLN A 412 -4.40 -14.98 26.86
N ASP A 413 -3.90 -13.95 27.56
CA ASP A 413 -4.73 -12.94 28.23
C ASP A 413 -5.43 -11.99 27.24
N LEU A 414 -4.86 -11.85 26.05
CA LEU A 414 -5.46 -11.16 24.90
C LEU A 414 -6.51 -12.01 24.16
N GLY A 415 -6.64 -13.30 24.49
CA GLY A 415 -7.65 -14.20 23.96
C GLY A 415 -7.36 -14.79 22.57
N LEU A 416 -6.09 -14.97 22.20
CA LEU A 416 -5.69 -15.68 20.98
C LEU A 416 -5.68 -17.20 21.23
N ASP A 417 -6.07 -17.98 20.22
CA ASP A 417 -6.05 -19.46 20.28
C ASP A 417 -4.63 -20.06 20.25
N SER A 418 -3.66 -19.32 19.71
CA SER A 418 -2.27 -19.77 19.53
C SER A 418 -1.24 -18.65 19.78
N CYS A 419 -0.02 -19.06 20.09
CA CYS A 419 1.13 -18.16 20.25
C CYS A 419 1.51 -17.55 18.87
N PRO A 420 1.62 -16.22 18.73
CA PRO A 420 1.94 -15.56 17.47
C PRO A 420 3.25 -16.02 16.82
N ASP A 421 3.24 -16.16 15.50
CA ASP A 421 4.42 -16.44 14.67
C ASP A 421 4.64 -15.35 13.62
N THR A 422 5.55 -15.56 12.67
CA THR A 422 5.91 -14.58 11.62
C THR A 422 4.78 -14.30 10.62
N GLY A 423 3.88 -15.26 10.38
CA GLY A 423 2.70 -15.11 9.54
C GLY A 423 1.52 -14.54 10.33
N ASP A 424 1.21 -15.16 11.46
CA ASP A 424 0.16 -14.73 12.39
C ASP A 424 0.73 -13.81 13.49
N ASN A 425 1.37 -12.73 13.04
CA ASN A 425 2.08 -11.75 13.88
C ASN A 425 1.21 -10.62 14.48
N GLY A 426 -0.09 -10.87 14.66
CA GLY A 426 -1.05 -9.94 15.28
C GLY A 426 -1.48 -8.76 14.39
N VAL A 427 -0.56 -7.95 13.89
CA VAL A 427 -0.85 -6.68 13.19
C VAL A 427 -0.06 -6.46 11.90
N HIS A 428 -0.64 -5.69 10.99
CA HIS A 428 -0.06 -5.12 9.78
C HIS A 428 -0.11 -3.58 9.80
N ALA A 429 0.82 -2.92 9.11
CA ALA A 429 0.72 -1.53 8.72
C ALA A 429 1.55 -1.26 7.45
N SER A 430 1.16 -0.25 6.67
CA SER A 430 1.80 0.16 5.41
C SER A 430 3.31 0.39 5.55
N ALA A 431 4.11 -0.01 4.55
CA ALA A 431 5.56 0.13 4.57
C ALA A 431 6.09 1.53 4.23
N SER A 432 5.27 2.35 3.58
CA SER A 432 5.63 3.70 3.13
C SER A 432 4.38 4.59 2.96
N PRO A 433 4.55 5.91 2.80
CA PRO A 433 3.46 6.81 2.38
C PRO A 433 2.76 6.39 1.09
N PHE A 434 3.49 5.81 0.13
CA PHE A 434 2.93 5.31 -1.13
C PHE A 434 2.11 4.03 -0.93
N GLU A 435 2.62 3.07 -0.14
CA GLU A 435 1.81 1.90 0.22
C GLU A 435 0.55 2.30 0.98
N ALA A 436 0.64 3.29 1.87
CA ALA A 436 -0.53 3.76 2.61
C ALA A 436 -1.60 4.38 1.70
N LEU A 437 -1.19 5.06 0.61
CA LEU A 437 -2.10 5.50 -0.46
C LEU A 437 -2.76 4.30 -1.17
N ALA A 438 -1.98 3.30 -1.59
CA ALA A 438 -2.52 2.09 -2.22
C ALA A 438 -3.47 1.31 -1.30
N GLU A 439 -3.15 1.22 -0.01
CA GLU A 439 -3.97 0.56 1.00
C GLU A 439 -5.26 1.33 1.32
N ARG A 440 -5.21 2.68 1.41
CA ARG A 440 -6.44 3.50 1.53
C ARG A 440 -7.35 3.34 0.32
N ALA A 441 -6.78 3.26 -0.88
CA ALA A 441 -7.55 3.03 -2.10
C ALA A 441 -8.20 1.64 -2.13
N ASN A 442 -7.45 0.59 -1.79
CA ASN A 442 -7.95 -0.78 -1.76
C ASN A 442 -8.96 -1.02 -0.62
N TRP A 443 -8.55 -0.83 0.63
CA TRP A 443 -9.31 -1.24 1.81
C TRP A 443 -10.41 -0.27 2.23
N CYS A 444 -10.25 1.03 1.96
CA CYS A 444 -11.22 2.06 2.34
C CYS A 444 -11.97 2.65 1.13
N GLY A 445 -11.67 2.23 -0.10
CA GLY A 445 -12.32 2.71 -1.32
C GLY A 445 -12.03 4.18 -1.66
N GLN A 446 -10.96 4.76 -1.11
CA GLN A 446 -10.63 6.17 -1.30
C GLN A 446 -10.03 6.42 -2.70
N ASP A 447 -10.58 7.34 -3.50
CA ASP A 447 -10.01 7.61 -4.82
C ASP A 447 -8.65 8.31 -4.72
N ILE A 448 -7.67 7.73 -5.39
CA ILE A 448 -6.27 8.17 -5.48
C ILE A 448 -6.15 9.62 -5.94
N ALA A 449 -7.03 10.10 -6.82
CA ALA A 449 -7.00 11.49 -7.28
C ALA A 449 -7.48 12.51 -6.22
N SER A 450 -8.17 12.04 -5.18
CA SER A 450 -8.65 12.83 -4.04
C SER A 450 -7.80 12.69 -2.78
N ASP A 451 -6.95 11.67 -2.69
CA ASP A 451 -6.05 11.48 -1.55
C ASP A 451 -4.94 12.52 -1.53
N PHE A 452 -4.64 13.06 -0.35
CA PHE A 452 -3.63 14.11 -0.15
C PHE A 452 -2.24 13.72 -0.69
N PHE A 453 -1.82 12.46 -0.52
CA PHE A 453 -0.54 11.96 -1.00
C PHE A 453 -0.60 11.67 -2.51
N GLY A 454 -1.72 11.17 -3.00
CA GLY A 454 -1.98 11.01 -4.44
C GLY A 454 -1.94 12.34 -5.20
N GLN A 455 -2.52 13.40 -4.63
CA GLN A 455 -2.44 14.76 -5.15
C GLN A 455 -1.01 15.32 -5.13
N ALA A 456 -0.27 15.14 -4.02
CA ALA A 456 1.11 15.59 -3.94
C ALA A 456 1.99 14.92 -5.01
N LEU A 457 1.89 13.60 -5.19
CA LEU A 457 2.55 12.85 -6.26
C LEU A 457 2.23 13.41 -7.66
N MET A 458 0.98 13.80 -7.92
CA MET A 458 0.59 14.41 -9.20
C MET A 458 1.22 15.79 -9.42
N ARG A 459 1.50 16.58 -8.37
CA ARG A 459 2.21 17.88 -8.51
C ARG A 459 3.72 17.72 -8.66
N GLU A 460 4.30 16.69 -8.10
CA GLU A 460 5.68 16.27 -8.41
C GLU A 460 5.82 15.61 -9.81
N GLY A 461 4.71 15.53 -10.58
CA GLY A 461 4.70 15.12 -11.98
C GLY A 461 4.41 13.63 -12.24
N VAL A 462 4.10 12.84 -11.20
CA VAL A 462 3.74 11.43 -11.36
C VAL A 462 2.29 11.32 -11.87
N SER A 463 2.08 10.79 -13.08
CA SER A 463 0.73 10.75 -13.67
C SER A 463 -0.23 9.86 -12.89
N LEU A 464 -1.53 10.19 -12.81
CA LEU A 464 -2.54 9.37 -12.14
C LEU A 464 -2.62 7.93 -12.69
N SER A 465 -2.35 7.74 -13.99
CA SER A 465 -2.18 6.42 -14.62
C SER A 465 -0.98 5.66 -14.05
N THR A 466 0.16 6.35 -13.91
CA THR A 466 1.39 5.80 -13.31
C THR A 466 1.15 5.43 -11.84
N ILE A 467 0.53 6.31 -11.04
CA ILE A 467 0.22 6.02 -9.63
C ILE A 467 -0.67 4.76 -9.51
N ARG A 468 -1.67 4.60 -10.38
CA ARG A 468 -2.56 3.43 -10.40
C ARG A 468 -1.85 2.14 -10.83
N GLU A 469 -0.97 2.19 -11.83
CA GLU A 469 -0.10 1.06 -12.20
C GLU A 469 0.85 0.68 -11.05
N TRP A 470 1.36 1.70 -10.35
CA TRP A 470 2.29 1.57 -9.24
C TRP A 470 1.68 0.94 -7.97
N CYS A 471 0.35 0.98 -7.80
CA CYS A 471 -0.33 0.27 -6.71
C CYS A 471 -0.25 -1.27 -6.83
N GLU A 472 0.10 -1.82 -7.99
CA GLU A 472 0.27 -3.28 -8.21
C GLU A 472 1.69 -3.80 -7.87
N ASP A 473 2.56 -2.94 -7.32
CA ASP A 473 4.00 -3.18 -7.11
C ASP A 473 4.77 -3.66 -8.37
N PRO A 474 4.82 -2.83 -9.43
CA PRO A 474 5.55 -3.18 -10.65
C PRO A 474 7.07 -3.14 -10.44
N ALA A 475 7.80 -3.99 -11.17
CA ALA A 475 9.25 -3.96 -11.21
C ALA A 475 9.74 -2.77 -12.06
N VAL A 476 10.17 -1.69 -11.41
CA VAL A 476 10.68 -0.47 -12.06
C VAL A 476 12.19 -0.52 -12.23
N THR A 477 12.73 0.24 -13.20
CA THR A 477 14.19 0.41 -13.37
C THR A 477 14.64 1.73 -12.76
N PHE A 478 15.53 1.68 -11.76
CA PHE A 478 16.08 2.87 -11.09
C PHE A 478 17.54 2.61 -10.69
N GLU A 479 18.42 3.62 -10.82
CA GLU A 479 19.87 3.50 -10.56
C GLU A 479 20.54 2.28 -11.25
N GLY A 480 20.06 1.94 -12.46
CA GLY A 480 20.57 0.79 -13.24
C GLY A 480 20.18 -0.59 -12.71
N LYS A 481 19.25 -0.69 -11.75
CA LYS A 481 18.70 -1.95 -11.22
C LYS A 481 17.20 -2.04 -11.53
N SER A 482 16.70 -3.26 -11.72
CA SER A 482 15.26 -3.54 -11.75
C SER A 482 14.85 -4.23 -10.44
N GLN A 483 13.88 -3.67 -9.73
CA GLN A 483 13.38 -4.15 -8.44
C GLN A 483 11.95 -3.64 -8.19
N SER A 484 11.30 -4.13 -7.13
CA SER A 484 9.96 -3.68 -6.73
C SER A 484 9.94 -2.17 -6.47
N LEU A 485 8.79 -1.54 -6.74
CA LEU A 485 8.56 -0.14 -6.40
C LEU A 485 8.38 0.04 -4.90
N PHE A 486 7.67 -0.89 -4.25
CA PHE A 486 7.45 -0.86 -2.81
C PHE A 486 8.79 -1.04 -2.06
N ASP A 487 9.66 -1.98 -2.48
CA ASP A 487 11.05 -2.12 -2.02
C ASP A 487 11.86 -0.82 -2.18
N LEU A 488 11.54 0.01 -3.20
CA LEU A 488 12.20 1.30 -3.47
C LEU A 488 11.70 2.44 -2.57
N LEU A 489 10.47 2.35 -2.06
CA LEU A 489 9.81 3.40 -1.27
C LEU A 489 9.63 3.04 0.21
N GLU A 490 9.90 1.80 0.60
CA GLU A 490 9.86 1.29 1.99
C GLU A 490 10.67 2.18 2.96
N ASP A 491 10.12 2.37 4.17
CA ASP A 491 10.73 3.07 5.31
C ASP A 491 11.04 4.58 5.09
N LEU A 492 10.73 5.13 3.91
CA LEU A 492 10.84 6.56 3.62
C LEU A 492 9.74 7.37 4.30
N ASP A 493 10.12 8.56 4.75
CA ASP A 493 9.18 9.59 5.21
C ASP A 493 8.54 10.34 4.02
N GLY A 494 7.44 11.05 4.26
CA GLY A 494 6.63 11.73 3.24
C GLY A 494 7.41 12.49 2.14
N PRO A 495 8.28 13.46 2.49
CA PRO A 495 9.08 14.22 1.54
C PRO A 495 10.02 13.36 0.68
N ASP A 496 10.75 12.42 1.27
CA ASP A 496 11.70 11.57 0.55
C ASP A 496 10.98 10.57 -0.36
N CYS A 497 9.80 10.09 0.06
CA CYS A 497 8.93 9.24 -0.73
C CYS A 497 8.40 9.97 -1.98
N LEU A 498 8.01 11.24 -1.85
CA LEU A 498 7.63 12.12 -2.98
C LEU A 498 8.81 12.34 -3.94
N VAL A 499 9.97 12.76 -3.43
CA VAL A 499 11.16 13.05 -4.25
C VAL A 499 11.63 11.80 -5.00
N ARG A 500 11.66 10.63 -4.36
CA ARG A 500 12.04 9.38 -5.03
C ARG A 500 11.01 8.94 -6.07
N SER A 501 9.72 9.12 -5.78
CA SER A 501 8.65 8.86 -6.76
C SER A 501 8.80 9.72 -8.02
N ALA A 502 9.11 11.02 -7.86
CA ALA A 502 9.35 11.92 -8.99
C ALA A 502 10.60 11.54 -9.80
N ALA A 503 11.68 11.12 -9.13
CA ALA A 503 12.91 10.65 -9.77
C ALA A 503 12.65 9.39 -10.63
N ILE A 504 11.97 8.38 -10.06
CA ILE A 504 11.58 7.15 -10.76
C ILE A 504 10.67 7.47 -11.96
N ALA A 505 9.62 8.29 -11.76
CA ALA A 505 8.65 8.62 -12.82
C ALA A 505 9.25 9.41 -13.99
N SER A 506 10.25 10.26 -13.72
CA SER A 506 10.92 11.08 -14.73
C SER A 506 12.12 10.38 -15.39
N GLY A 507 12.51 9.18 -14.92
CA GLY A 507 13.67 8.46 -15.41
C GLY A 507 15.02 9.12 -15.08
N ASN A 508 15.03 10.06 -14.12
CA ASN A 508 16.24 10.73 -13.67
C ASN A 508 16.86 9.96 -12.47
N SER A 509 17.97 9.26 -12.72
CA SER A 509 18.83 8.63 -11.70
C SER A 509 20.30 8.82 -12.03
#